data_AF-A0A3C1LGZ3-F1
#
_entry.id   AF-A0A3C1LGZ3-F1
#
_cell.length_a   1.000
_cell.length_b   1.000
_cell.length_c   1.000
_cell.angle_alpha   90.00
_cell.angle_beta   90.00
_cell.angle_gamma   90.00
#
_symmetry.space_group_name_H-M   'P 1'
#
loop_
_entity.id
_entity.type
_entity.pdbx_description
1 polymer ?
#
loop_
_entity_poly.entity_id
_entity_poly.type
_entity_poly.pdbx_seq_one_letter_code
_entity_poly.pdbx_strand_id
1 'polypeptide(L)'
;PQYRGAAPINWAIINGETTTGVTTFQLQYAIDTGNVLLRASLPIGTDTTAGELHDAMKVLGATTLVQTMQGILNGTIQPQPQHTLADESTLKHAPKIFTETCKINWEQNAIAIHNLIRGLSPFPGAFTTLQGKTCKIYRSKPIVAAHHLPQGSI
;
A
#
# COMPACT_ATOMS: atom_id res chain seq x y z
N PRO A 1 -5.94 -11.74 2.27
CA PRO A 1 -6.74 -11.54 1.03
C PRO A 1 -6.77 -10.09 0.55
N GLN A 2 -6.76 -9.11 1.45
CA GLN A 2 -6.68 -7.71 1.05
C GLN A 2 -5.40 -7.42 0.24
N TYR A 3 -5.51 -6.59 -0.80
CA TYR A 3 -4.40 -6.12 -1.62
C TYR A 3 -3.65 -7.20 -2.43
N ARG A 4 -4.33 -8.25 -2.89
CA ARG A 4 -3.75 -9.16 -3.91
C ARG A 4 -3.33 -8.37 -5.14
N GLY A 5 -2.16 -8.68 -5.70
CA GLY A 5 -1.65 -8.06 -6.92
C GLY A 5 -0.26 -7.44 -6.79
N ALA A 6 0.07 -6.60 -7.76
CA ALA A 6 1.44 -6.18 -8.04
C ALA A 6 1.99 -5.05 -7.14
N ALA A 7 1.14 -4.22 -6.52
CA ALA A 7 1.60 -3.04 -5.77
C ALA A 7 0.90 -2.85 -4.40
N PRO A 8 0.88 -3.87 -3.52
CA PRO A 8 0.12 -3.84 -2.27
C PRO A 8 0.55 -2.71 -1.31
N ILE A 9 1.85 -2.42 -1.23
CA ILE A 9 2.39 -1.36 -0.37
C ILE A 9 1.84 0.01 -0.81
N ASN A 10 1.93 0.31 -2.11
CA ASN A 10 1.46 1.58 -2.66
C ASN A 10 -0.04 1.74 -2.44
N TRP A 11 -0.85 0.73 -2.78
CA TRP A 11 -2.30 0.82 -2.70
C TRP A 11 -2.83 0.88 -1.25
N ALA A 12 -2.18 0.19 -0.31
CA ALA A 12 -2.52 0.34 1.11
C ALA A 12 -2.36 1.80 1.57
N ILE A 13 -1.26 2.44 1.17
CA ILE A 13 -1.03 3.86 1.48
C ILE A 13 -2.01 4.78 0.74
N ILE A 14 -2.18 4.59 -0.57
CA ILE A 14 -3.05 5.43 -1.43
C ILE A 14 -4.50 5.39 -0.91
N ASN A 15 -4.98 4.24 -0.48
CA ASN A 15 -6.32 4.06 0.07
C ASN A 15 -6.46 4.53 1.54
N GLY A 16 -5.38 5.05 2.14
CA GLY A 16 -5.41 5.64 3.47
C GLY A 16 -5.44 4.61 4.61
N GLU A 17 -4.97 3.39 4.38
CA GLU A 17 -4.88 2.39 5.45
C GLU A 17 -3.94 2.87 6.56
N THR A 18 -4.30 2.60 7.80
CA THR A 18 -3.50 2.94 9.00
C THR A 18 -2.68 1.76 9.50
N THR A 19 -2.88 0.57 8.93
CA THR A 19 -2.17 -0.67 9.26
C THR A 19 -2.03 -1.50 8.00
N THR A 20 -0.89 -2.15 7.83
CA THR A 20 -0.68 -3.18 6.81
C THR A 20 0.14 -4.31 7.40
N GLY A 21 0.63 -5.22 6.57
CA GLY A 21 1.47 -6.31 7.03
C GLY A 21 2.00 -7.19 5.92
N VAL A 22 2.67 -8.25 6.35
CA VAL A 22 3.18 -9.33 5.51
C VAL A 22 2.37 -10.59 5.79
N THR A 23 2.23 -11.42 4.77
CA THR A 23 1.54 -12.70 4.86
C THR A 23 2.36 -13.75 4.14
N THR A 24 2.67 -14.85 4.82
CA THR A 24 3.16 -16.05 4.14
C THR A 24 1.96 -16.91 3.79
N PHE A 25 1.91 -17.43 2.57
CA PHE A 25 0.83 -18.26 2.06
C PHE A 25 1.37 -19.32 1.10
N GLN A 26 0.61 -20.39 0.88
CA GLN A 26 0.97 -21.43 -0.08
C GLN A 26 0.71 -20.94 -1.51
N LEU A 27 1.65 -21.14 -2.42
CA LEU A 27 1.43 -20.78 -3.82
C LEU A 27 0.35 -21.67 -4.46
N GLN A 28 -0.48 -21.05 -5.28
CA GLN A 28 -1.49 -21.70 -6.12
C GLN A 28 -1.38 -21.13 -7.53
N TYR A 29 -2.09 -21.73 -8.49
CA TYR A 29 -2.10 -21.25 -9.87
C TYR A 29 -2.58 -19.80 -9.98
N ALA A 30 -3.62 -19.44 -9.21
CA ALA A 30 -4.11 -18.06 -9.17
C ALA A 30 -3.22 -17.18 -8.27
N ILE A 31 -3.01 -15.94 -8.71
CA ILE A 31 -2.11 -14.97 -8.07
C ILE A 31 -2.60 -14.65 -6.67
N ASP A 32 -1.73 -14.83 -5.67
CA ASP A 32 -1.94 -14.47 -4.27
C ASP A 32 -3.22 -15.07 -3.62
N THR A 33 -3.73 -16.22 -4.11
CA THR A 33 -4.99 -16.81 -3.60
C THR A 33 -4.81 -17.92 -2.59
N GLY A 34 -3.61 -18.49 -2.46
CA GLY A 34 -3.45 -19.70 -1.67
C GLY A 34 -3.54 -19.50 -0.17
N ASN A 35 -3.60 -20.62 0.54
CA ASN A 35 -3.94 -20.64 1.96
C ASN A 35 -2.90 -19.87 2.78
N VAL A 36 -3.39 -19.01 3.66
CA VAL A 36 -2.57 -18.20 4.56
C VAL A 36 -1.98 -19.09 5.65
N LEU A 37 -0.68 -18.93 5.90
CA LEU A 37 0.05 -19.69 6.92
C LEU A 37 0.31 -18.86 8.17
N LEU A 38 0.77 -17.62 7.98
CA LEU A 38 1.11 -16.69 9.05
C LEU A 38 0.98 -15.26 8.56
N ARG A 39 0.63 -14.35 9.47
CA ARG A 39 0.49 -12.91 9.22
C ARG A 39 1.21 -12.14 10.32
N ALA A 40 1.81 -11.02 9.95
CA ALA A 40 2.29 -10.03 10.90
C ALA A 40 1.93 -8.64 10.38
N SER A 41 1.59 -7.72 11.29
CA SER A 41 1.16 -6.37 10.95
C SER A 41 2.09 -5.30 11.53
N LEU A 42 2.02 -4.12 10.93
CA LEU A 42 2.65 -2.90 11.42
C LEU A 42 1.77 -1.67 11.11
N PRO A 43 1.86 -0.60 11.92
CA PRO A 43 1.14 0.63 11.63
C PRO A 43 1.72 1.34 10.40
N ILE A 44 0.87 2.09 9.70
CA ILE A 44 1.26 3.07 8.68
C ILE A 44 1.10 4.45 9.31
N GLY A 45 2.21 5.16 9.50
CA GLY A 45 2.18 6.54 10.00
C GLY A 45 1.55 7.49 8.97
N THR A 46 1.05 8.63 9.46
CA THR A 46 0.39 9.65 8.62
C THR A 46 1.28 10.10 7.47
N ASP A 47 2.58 10.27 7.72
CA ASP A 47 3.55 10.74 6.74
C ASP A 47 4.42 9.61 6.15
N THR A 48 4.18 8.35 6.55
CA THR A 48 4.95 7.20 6.07
C THR A 48 4.78 7.05 4.56
N THR A 49 5.91 7.00 3.86
CA THR A 49 5.99 6.77 2.41
C THR A 49 6.05 5.29 2.07
N ALA A 50 5.78 4.96 0.81
CA ALA A 50 5.91 3.59 0.31
C ALA A 50 7.34 3.04 0.45
N GLY A 51 8.36 3.87 0.25
CA GLY A 51 9.76 3.48 0.47
C GLY A 51 10.06 3.12 1.94
N GLU A 52 9.65 3.97 2.88
CA GLU A 52 9.84 3.70 4.31
C GLU A 52 9.07 2.46 4.77
N LEU A 53 7.83 2.32 4.29
CA LEU A 53 6.99 1.17 4.61
C LEU A 53 7.57 -0.13 4.03
N HIS A 54 8.08 -0.08 2.80
CA HIS A 54 8.80 -1.20 2.18
C HIS A 54 9.97 -1.67 3.05
N ASP A 55 10.81 -0.75 3.52
CA ASP A 55 11.99 -1.10 4.31
C ASP A 55 11.62 -1.74 5.65
N ALA A 56 10.59 -1.22 6.31
CA ALA A 56 10.04 -1.83 7.52
C ALA A 56 9.44 -3.22 7.24
N MET A 57 8.66 -3.36 6.16
CA MET A 57 8.04 -4.62 5.76
C MET A 57 9.06 -5.68 5.33
N LYS A 58 10.21 -5.29 4.77
CA LYS A 58 11.30 -6.20 4.41
C LYS A 58 11.82 -6.95 5.64
N VAL A 59 12.04 -6.24 6.74
CA VAL A 59 12.50 -6.84 8.01
C VAL A 59 11.41 -7.72 8.63
N LEU A 60 10.17 -7.21 8.66
CA LEU A 60 9.03 -7.98 9.18
C LEU A 60 8.82 -9.27 8.37
N GLY A 61 8.86 -9.19 7.05
CA GLY A 61 8.71 -10.32 6.13
C GLY A 61 9.77 -11.40 6.33
N ALA A 62 11.03 -11.02 6.49
CA ALA A 62 12.10 -11.98 6.80
C ALA A 62 11.83 -12.73 8.11
N THR A 63 11.42 -12.00 9.15
CA THR A 63 11.12 -12.57 10.46
C THR A 63 9.92 -13.51 10.40
N THR A 64 8.83 -13.08 9.76
CA THR A 64 7.62 -13.88 9.57
C THR A 64 7.94 -15.15 8.77
N LEU A 65 8.78 -15.07 7.72
CA LEU A 65 9.15 -16.25 6.94
C LEU A 65 9.89 -17.29 7.77
N VAL A 66 10.86 -16.89 8.59
CA VAL A 66 11.59 -17.82 9.48
C VAL A 66 10.62 -18.48 10.46
N GLN A 67 9.72 -17.71 11.07
CA GLN A 67 8.69 -18.25 11.97
C GLN A 67 7.76 -19.23 11.24
N THR A 68 7.37 -18.91 10.00
CA THR A 68 6.56 -19.79 9.17
C THR A 68 7.27 -21.11 8.92
N MET A 69 8.55 -21.09 8.53
CA MET A 69 9.31 -22.33 8.28
C MET A 69 9.45 -23.19 9.54
N GLN A 70 9.74 -22.57 10.69
CA GLN A 70 9.83 -23.29 11.96
C GLN A 70 8.48 -23.93 12.33
N GLY A 71 7.38 -23.21 12.14
CA GLY A 71 6.04 -23.72 12.42
C GLY A 71 5.60 -24.84 11.48
N ILE A 72 6.06 -24.83 10.23
CA ILE A 72 5.87 -25.96 9.30
C ILE A 72 6.64 -27.19 9.79
N LEU A 73 7.92 -27.04 10.14
CA LEU A 73 8.77 -28.15 10.60
C LEU A 73 8.25 -28.78 11.89
N ASN A 74 7.70 -27.97 12.80
CA ASN A 74 7.14 -28.43 14.07
C ASN A 74 5.68 -28.93 13.95
N GLY A 75 5.05 -28.84 12.77
CA GLY A 75 3.65 -29.22 12.59
C GLY A 75 2.64 -28.31 13.30
N THR A 76 3.03 -27.08 13.65
CA THR A 76 2.18 -26.13 14.41
C THR A 76 1.40 -25.17 13.53
N ILE A 77 1.69 -25.10 12.22
CA ILE A 77 0.99 -24.22 11.27
C ILE A 77 -0.19 -24.95 10.64
N GLN A 78 -1.35 -24.30 10.70
CA GLN A 78 -2.57 -24.74 10.03
C GLN A 78 -2.89 -23.77 8.89
N PRO A 79 -2.80 -24.20 7.62
CA PRO A 79 -3.15 -23.35 6.49
C PRO A 79 -4.63 -22.92 6.53
N GLN A 80 -4.88 -21.63 6.37
CA GLN A 80 -6.22 -21.05 6.41
C GLN A 80 -6.66 -20.61 5.00
N PRO A 81 -7.76 -21.15 4.46
CA PRO A 81 -8.32 -20.69 3.19
C PRO A 81 -8.69 -19.21 3.25
N GLN A 82 -8.35 -18.44 2.22
CA GLN A 82 -8.49 -16.98 2.28
C GLN A 82 -9.95 -16.50 2.42
N HIS A 83 -10.92 -17.24 1.87
CA HIS A 83 -12.35 -16.91 1.96
C HIS A 83 -12.89 -16.99 3.40
N THR A 84 -12.17 -17.65 4.33
CA THR A 84 -12.56 -17.68 5.75
C THR A 84 -12.02 -16.47 6.53
N LEU A 85 -11.14 -15.66 5.91
CA LEU A 85 -10.44 -14.55 6.57
C LEU A 85 -11.03 -13.17 6.26
N ALA A 86 -11.77 -13.04 5.17
CA ALA A 86 -12.45 -11.82 4.78
C ALA A 86 -13.55 -12.13 3.76
N ASP A 87 -14.59 -11.32 3.77
CA ASP A 87 -15.61 -11.32 2.71
C ASP A 87 -15.01 -10.78 1.41
N GLU A 88 -15.18 -11.51 0.30
CA GLU A 88 -14.71 -11.11 -1.02
C GLU A 88 -15.25 -9.75 -1.45
N SER A 89 -16.48 -9.39 -1.05
CA SER A 89 -17.09 -8.10 -1.40
C SER A 89 -16.35 -6.89 -0.81
N THR A 90 -15.53 -7.11 0.21
CA THR A 90 -14.77 -6.06 0.91
C THR A 90 -13.33 -5.93 0.42
N LEU A 91 -12.91 -6.83 -0.48
CA LEU A 91 -11.51 -6.89 -0.90
C LEU A 91 -11.15 -5.78 -1.88
N LYS A 92 -10.10 -5.03 -1.54
CA LYS A 92 -9.45 -4.11 -2.48
C LYS A 92 -8.30 -4.84 -3.16
N HIS A 93 -8.18 -4.68 -4.46
CA HIS A 93 -7.06 -5.17 -5.25
C HIS A 93 -5.90 -4.17 -5.27
N ALA A 94 -4.69 -4.67 -5.55
CA ALA A 94 -3.49 -3.86 -5.72
C ALA A 94 -2.94 -3.97 -7.15
N PRO A 95 -3.61 -3.39 -8.16
CA PRO A 95 -3.15 -3.48 -9.54
C PRO A 95 -1.78 -2.81 -9.72
N LYS A 96 -1.11 -3.12 -10.84
CA LYS A 96 0.15 -2.48 -11.20
C LYS A 96 -0.04 -0.96 -11.31
N ILE A 97 0.94 -0.20 -10.81
CA ILE A 97 1.00 1.25 -10.95
C ILE A 97 1.50 1.60 -12.36
N PHE A 98 0.78 2.52 -13.02
CA PHE A 98 1.17 3.08 -14.32
C PHE A 98 1.44 4.58 -14.20
N THR A 99 2.00 5.19 -15.24
CA THR A 99 2.29 6.63 -15.27
C THR A 99 1.04 7.46 -14.99
N GLU A 100 -0.11 7.05 -15.52
CA GLU A 100 -1.41 7.71 -15.37
C GLU A 100 -1.85 7.71 -13.89
N THR A 101 -1.60 6.61 -13.17
CA THR A 101 -1.85 6.52 -11.72
C THR A 101 -1.04 7.56 -10.94
N CYS A 102 0.10 7.99 -11.47
CA CYS A 102 1.01 8.90 -10.79
C CYS A 102 0.63 10.38 -10.97
N LYS A 103 -0.30 10.69 -11.88
CA LYS A 103 -0.72 12.07 -12.12
C LYS A 103 -1.60 12.54 -10.96
N ILE A 104 -1.25 13.66 -10.34
CA ILE A 104 -2.06 14.29 -9.29
C ILE A 104 -3.33 14.85 -9.91
N ASN A 105 -4.48 14.38 -9.42
CA ASN A 105 -5.77 15.00 -9.65
C ASN A 105 -6.05 16.03 -8.54
N TRP A 106 -5.94 17.32 -8.87
CA TRP A 106 -6.17 18.43 -7.94
C TRP A 106 -7.64 18.62 -7.53
N GLU A 107 -8.58 17.92 -8.17
CA GLU A 107 -9.99 17.91 -7.78
C GLU A 107 -10.26 17.01 -6.55
N GLN A 108 -9.30 16.18 -6.17
CA GLN A 108 -9.38 15.33 -4.99
C GLN A 108 -9.16 16.13 -3.70
N ASN A 109 -9.65 15.60 -2.58
CA ASN A 109 -9.39 16.21 -1.28
C ASN A 109 -7.90 16.12 -0.90
N ALA A 110 -7.44 17.03 -0.03
CA ALA A 110 -6.03 17.14 0.37
C ALA A 110 -5.46 15.86 0.98
N ILE A 111 -6.27 15.07 1.71
CA ILE A 111 -5.82 13.80 2.31
C ILE A 111 -5.61 12.73 1.23
N ALA A 112 -6.51 12.63 0.25
CA ALA A 112 -6.35 11.72 -0.88
C ALA A 112 -5.11 12.05 -1.71
N ILE A 113 -4.87 13.35 -1.99
CA ILE A 113 -3.66 13.80 -2.69
C ILE A 113 -2.41 13.49 -1.87
N HIS A 114 -2.44 13.73 -0.56
CA HIS A 114 -1.34 13.41 0.34
C HIS A 114 -1.02 11.90 0.36
N ASN A 115 -2.06 11.06 0.45
CA ASN A 115 -1.93 9.60 0.39
C ASN A 115 -1.38 9.13 -0.96
N LEU A 116 -1.82 9.73 -2.07
CA LEU A 116 -1.26 9.47 -3.40
C LEU A 116 0.24 9.78 -3.45
N ILE A 117 0.64 10.97 -2.97
CA ILE A 117 2.03 11.42 -2.96
C ILE A 117 2.90 10.47 -2.15
N ARG A 118 2.54 10.21 -0.88
CA ARG A 118 3.35 9.34 -0.01
C ARG A 118 3.32 7.88 -0.46
N GLY A 119 2.21 7.43 -1.07
CA GLY A 119 2.06 6.09 -1.63
C GLY A 119 2.83 5.83 -2.91
N LEU A 120 3.31 6.87 -3.59
CA LEU A 120 4.15 6.76 -4.79
C LEU A 120 5.60 7.20 -4.57
N SER A 121 5.96 7.58 -3.34
CA SER A 121 7.29 8.06 -2.98
C SER A 121 8.16 6.91 -2.45
N PRO A 122 9.45 6.81 -2.84
CA PRO A 122 10.19 7.70 -3.75
C PRO A 122 10.03 7.32 -5.23
N PHE A 123 9.48 6.15 -5.54
CA PHE A 123 9.26 5.67 -6.90
C PHE A 123 7.86 5.05 -7.02
N PRO A 124 7.12 5.32 -8.11
CA PRO A 124 7.50 6.10 -9.31
C PRO A 124 7.51 7.63 -9.15
N GLY A 125 6.92 8.13 -8.07
CA GLY A 125 6.74 9.55 -7.74
C GLY A 125 5.46 10.11 -8.34
N ALA A 126 4.61 10.71 -7.50
CA ALA A 126 3.45 11.47 -7.96
C ALA A 126 3.92 12.72 -8.71
N PHE A 127 3.18 13.17 -9.72
CA PHE A 127 3.58 14.33 -10.52
C PHE A 127 2.41 15.23 -10.93
N THR A 128 2.75 16.48 -11.22
CA THR A 128 1.86 17.49 -11.80
C THR A 128 2.60 18.30 -12.87
N THR A 129 1.93 19.28 -13.47
CA THR A 129 2.55 20.24 -14.40
C THR A 129 2.72 21.58 -13.70
N LEU A 130 3.93 22.11 -13.67
CA LEU A 130 4.26 23.44 -13.16
C LEU A 130 5.00 24.22 -14.25
N GLN A 131 4.45 25.36 -14.66
CA GLN A 131 5.03 26.21 -15.72
C GLN A 131 5.35 25.42 -17.01
N GLY A 132 4.44 24.53 -17.42
CA GLY A 132 4.60 23.69 -18.62
C GLY A 132 5.58 22.52 -18.47
N LYS A 133 6.15 22.30 -17.28
CA LYS A 133 7.10 21.20 -17.01
C LYS A 133 6.53 20.19 -16.03
N THR A 134 6.91 18.92 -16.19
CA THR A 134 6.59 17.87 -15.22
C THR A 134 7.33 18.12 -13.92
N CYS A 135 6.59 18.20 -12.81
CA CYS A 135 7.12 18.35 -11.46
C CYS A 135 6.71 17.14 -10.62
N LYS A 136 7.69 16.39 -10.11
CA LYS A 136 7.45 15.28 -9.18
C LYS A 136 7.39 15.79 -7.75
N ILE A 137 6.47 15.23 -6.97
CA ILE A 137 6.24 15.57 -5.57
C ILE A 137 6.47 14.30 -4.74
N TYR A 138 7.39 14.37 -3.79
CA TYR A 138 7.81 13.22 -2.97
C TYR A 138 7.29 13.26 -1.54
N ARG A 139 6.94 14.45 -1.05
CA ARG A 139 6.38 14.70 0.28
C ARG A 139 5.36 15.82 0.19
N SER A 140 4.37 15.78 1.05
CA SER A 140 3.37 16.83 1.22
C SER A 140 2.88 16.83 2.65
N LYS A 141 2.26 17.93 3.09
CA LYS A 141 1.57 18.03 4.37
C LYS A 141 0.24 18.75 4.14
N PRO A 142 -0.91 18.09 4.36
CA PRO A 142 -2.21 18.74 4.21
C PRO A 142 -2.40 19.82 5.28
N ILE A 143 -3.00 20.95 4.88
CA ILE A 143 -3.34 22.06 5.77
C ILE A 143 -4.85 22.27 5.69
N VAL A 144 -5.51 22.33 6.85
CA VAL A 144 -6.93 22.67 6.93
C VAL A 144 -7.04 24.19 7.02
N ALA A 145 -7.44 24.82 5.92
CA ALA A 145 -7.65 26.27 5.84
C ALA A 145 -8.84 26.57 4.91
N ALA A 146 -9.60 27.62 5.22
CA ALA A 146 -10.65 28.10 4.32
C ALA A 146 -10.04 28.97 3.22
N HIS A 147 -10.45 28.74 1.97
CA HIS A 147 -10.08 29.58 0.83
C HIS A 147 -11.16 29.54 -0.27
N HIS A 148 -11.10 30.52 -1.18
CA HIS A 148 -11.94 30.57 -2.39
C HIS A 148 -11.12 30.38 -3.68
N LEU A 149 -9.85 30.01 -3.54
CA LEU A 149 -8.98 29.75 -4.66
C LEU A 149 -9.46 28.54 -5.50
N PRO A 150 -9.34 28.58 -6.83
CA PRO A 150 -9.60 27.43 -7.69
C PRO A 150 -8.70 26.24 -7.34
N GLN A 151 -9.18 25.02 -7.56
CA GLN A 151 -8.40 23.80 -7.37
C GLN A 151 -7.13 23.83 -8.25
N GLY A 152 -5.98 23.49 -7.66
CA GLY A 152 -4.68 23.47 -8.36
C GLY A 152 -4.01 24.84 -8.51
N SER A 153 -4.56 25.91 -7.91
CA SER A 153 -3.88 27.20 -7.83
C SER A 153 -2.81 27.22 -6.74
N ILE A 154 -1.84 28.13 -6.91
CA ILE A 154 -0.79 28.46 -5.94
C ILE A 154 -1.10 29.84 -5.36
#